data_AF-A0A963HNR7-F1
#
_entry.id   AF-A0A963HNR7-F1
#
_cell.length_a   1.000
_cell.length_b   1.000
_cell.length_c   1.000
_cell.angle_alpha   90.00
_cell.angle_beta   90.00
_cell.angle_gamma   90.00
#
_symmetry.space_group_name_H-M   'P 1'
#
loop_
_entity.id
_entity.type
_entity.pdbx_description
1 polymer ?
#
loop_
_entity_poly.entity_id
_entity_poly.type
_entity_poly.pdbx_seq_one_letter_code
_entity_poly.pdbx_strand_id
1 'polypeptide(L)'
;ETEAIEYMNRWAGKPLSVSATCHVNERLYMRLSGAESAVRAAHTQLGGEAYPAGDAFWKSVREHSHDFFKPPVPLWRLSVKSTTPPLSLSQTKQLIEWNGALRWLTCPKESPVDTIRQAAQKAGGHATLFRRHNCAIPVFQELSPALAGIHQRLKQKFDPAGILNPGRLYPEF
;
A
#
# COMPACT_ATOMS: atom_id res chain seq x y z
N GLU A 1 -13.13 7.25 -4.59
CA GLU A 1 -11.75 7.36 -4.03
C GLU A 1 -11.55 8.53 -3.05
N THR A 2 -11.66 9.80 -3.49
CA THR A 2 -11.40 10.99 -2.64
C THR A 2 -12.15 10.94 -1.30
N GLU A 3 -13.47 10.72 -1.35
CA GLU A 3 -14.29 10.61 -0.15
C GLU A 3 -13.81 9.49 0.79
N ALA A 4 -13.38 8.35 0.25
CA ALA A 4 -12.89 7.25 1.07
C ALA A 4 -11.61 7.64 1.83
N ILE A 5 -10.71 8.39 1.20
CA ILE A 5 -9.49 8.91 1.84
C ILE A 5 -9.88 9.90 2.95
N GLU A 6 -10.82 10.81 2.69
CA GLU A 6 -11.32 11.76 3.69
C GLU A 6 -11.99 11.07 4.87
N TYR A 7 -12.85 10.08 4.62
CA TYR A 7 -13.49 9.24 5.63
C TYR A 7 -12.45 8.52 6.50
N MET A 8 -11.48 7.83 5.88
CA MET A 8 -10.41 7.13 6.60
C MET A 8 -9.63 8.07 7.52
N ASN A 9 -9.20 9.23 7.03
CA ASN A 9 -8.41 10.18 7.83
C ASN A 9 -9.25 10.83 8.95
N ARG A 10 -10.50 11.21 8.66
CA ARG A 10 -11.41 11.78 9.66
C ARG A 10 -11.69 10.81 10.80
N TRP A 11 -11.83 9.51 10.51
CA TRP A 11 -12.10 8.51 11.55
C TRP A 11 -10.85 8.07 12.29
N ALA A 12 -9.69 8.04 11.63
CA ALA A 12 -8.41 7.79 12.29
C ALA A 12 -8.06 8.86 13.35
N GLY A 13 -8.57 10.09 13.20
CA GLY A 13 -8.42 11.17 14.19
C GLY A 13 -9.40 11.10 15.38
N LYS A 14 -10.25 10.08 15.46
CA LYS A 14 -11.24 9.91 16.55
C LYS A 14 -10.90 8.68 17.40
N PRO A 15 -11.35 8.62 18.66
CA PRO A 15 -11.16 7.45 19.53
C PRO A 15 -12.11 6.30 19.16
N LEU A 16 -12.09 5.91 17.89
CA LEU A 16 -12.89 4.83 17.34
C LEU A 16 -12.03 3.56 17.30
N SER A 17 -12.64 2.41 17.57
CA SER A 17 -12.00 1.10 17.63
C SER A 17 -11.59 0.55 16.25
N VAL A 18 -11.16 1.42 15.33
CA VAL A 18 -10.78 1.08 13.94
C VAL A 18 -9.42 0.39 13.93
N SER A 19 -9.40 -0.86 13.47
CA SER A 19 -8.19 -1.69 13.41
C SER A 19 -7.73 -2.02 11.98
N ALA A 20 -8.54 -1.72 10.97
CA ALA A 20 -8.18 -1.80 9.56
C ALA A 20 -9.14 -1.00 8.67
N THR A 21 -8.64 -0.54 7.52
CA THR A 21 -9.45 0.03 6.45
C THR A 21 -9.02 -0.55 5.11
N CYS A 22 -9.96 -0.70 4.19
CA CYS A 22 -9.72 -1.12 2.82
C CYS A 22 -10.73 -0.42 1.90
N HIS A 23 -10.28 0.29 0.88
CA HIS A 23 -11.16 0.79 -0.19
C HIS A 23 -10.83 0.10 -1.50
N VAL A 24 -11.83 -0.55 -2.09
CA VAL A 24 -11.73 -1.28 -3.35
C VAL A 24 -13.11 -1.36 -4.00
N ASN A 25 -13.18 -1.26 -5.34
CA ASN A 25 -14.43 -1.34 -6.11
C ASN A 25 -15.53 -0.39 -5.60
N GLU A 26 -15.18 0.88 -5.39
CA GLU A 26 -16.07 1.95 -4.86
C GLU A 26 -16.70 1.66 -3.50
N ARG A 27 -16.13 0.73 -2.72
CA ARG A 27 -16.59 0.40 -1.36
C ARG A 27 -15.47 0.63 -0.36
N LEU A 28 -15.80 1.29 0.74
CA LEU A 28 -14.95 1.45 1.91
C LEU A 28 -15.35 0.44 2.98
N TYR A 29 -14.43 -0.47 3.28
CA TYR A 29 -14.54 -1.46 4.35
C TYR A 29 -13.72 -1.00 5.55
N MET A 30 -14.28 -1.19 6.74
CA MET A 30 -13.62 -0.90 8.01
C MET A 30 -13.74 -2.10 8.93
N ARG A 31 -12.67 -2.36 9.69
CA ARG A 31 -12.69 -3.35 10.76
C ARG A 31 -12.67 -2.64 12.09
N LEU A 32 -13.62 -2.99 12.94
CA LEU A 32 -13.64 -2.58 14.34
C LEU A 32 -13.11 -3.71 15.21
N SER A 33 -12.32 -3.40 16.24
CA SER A 33 -11.75 -4.40 17.14
C SER A 33 -11.54 -3.81 18.53
N GLY A 34 -11.88 -4.58 19.56
CA GLY A 34 -11.76 -4.16 20.95
C GLY A 34 -12.88 -4.74 21.80
N ALA A 35 -13.13 -4.14 22.96
CA ALA A 35 -14.25 -4.50 23.82
C ALA A 35 -15.58 -4.35 23.06
N GLU A 36 -16.52 -5.26 23.30
CA GLU A 36 -17.80 -5.30 22.60
C GLU A 36 -18.56 -3.96 22.67
N SER A 37 -18.58 -3.33 23.84
CA SER A 37 -19.20 -2.01 24.04
C SER A 37 -18.56 -0.92 23.17
N ALA A 38 -17.23 -0.91 23.04
CA ALA A 38 -16.49 0.04 22.21
C ALA A 38 -16.73 -0.20 20.71
N VAL A 39 -16.86 -1.47 20.29
CA VAL A 39 -17.20 -1.82 18.90
C VAL A 39 -18.63 -1.39 18.56
N ARG A 40 -19.59 -1.68 19.43
CA ARG A 40 -20.99 -1.25 19.25
C ARG A 40 -21.11 0.28 19.20
N ALA A 41 -20.45 1.00 20.11
CA ALA A 41 -20.45 2.46 20.12
C ALA A 41 -19.84 3.05 18.84
N ALA A 42 -18.70 2.52 18.39
CA ALA A 42 -18.06 2.96 17.15
C ALA A 42 -18.93 2.67 15.93
N HIS A 43 -19.60 1.52 15.86
CA HIS A 43 -20.54 1.19 14.77
C HIS A 43 -21.71 2.18 14.73
N THR A 44 -22.34 2.48 15.86
CA THR A 44 -23.44 3.47 15.93
C THR A 44 -22.98 4.86 15.46
N GLN A 45 -21.75 5.27 15.77
CA GLN A 45 -21.22 6.57 15.38
C GLN A 45 -20.76 6.63 13.91
N LEU A 46 -20.19 5.55 13.39
CA LEU A 46 -19.69 5.44 12.02
C LEU A 46 -20.81 5.22 11.01
N GLY A 47 -21.85 4.48 11.40
CA GLY A 47 -22.86 3.93 10.51
C GLY A 47 -22.29 2.82 9.62
N GLY A 48 -22.91 2.65 8.45
CA GLY A 48 -22.60 1.56 7.52
C GLY A 48 -23.36 0.28 7.85
N GLU A 49 -23.00 -0.78 7.13
CA GLU A 49 -23.65 -2.09 7.25
C GLU A 49 -22.64 -3.13 7.70
N ALA A 50 -23.05 -3.99 8.62
CA ALA A 50 -22.25 -5.14 9.01
C ALA A 50 -22.04 -6.05 7.79
N TYR A 51 -20.78 -6.27 7.41
CA TYR A 51 -20.45 -7.13 6.27
C TYR A 51 -20.37 -8.60 6.73
N PRO A 52 -21.31 -9.49 6.31
CA PRO A 52 -21.41 -10.84 6.88
C PRO A 52 -20.16 -11.70 6.70
N ALA A 53 -19.41 -11.49 5.60
CA ALA A 53 -18.18 -12.22 5.29
C ALA A 53 -16.92 -11.45 5.71
N GLY A 54 -16.99 -10.64 6.77
CA GLY A 54 -15.90 -9.78 7.24
C GLY A 54 -14.56 -10.50 7.43
N ASP A 55 -14.55 -11.61 8.15
CA ASP A 55 -13.31 -12.36 8.42
C ASP A 55 -12.68 -12.92 7.15
N ALA A 56 -13.50 -13.49 6.26
CA ALA A 56 -13.05 -14.00 4.98
C ALA A 56 -12.50 -12.87 4.08
N PHE A 57 -13.17 -11.71 4.07
CA PHE A 57 -12.70 -10.53 3.35
C PHE A 57 -11.33 -10.07 3.86
N TRP A 58 -11.18 -9.83 5.17
CA TRP A 58 -9.91 -9.36 5.74
C TRP A 58 -8.79 -10.38 5.60
N LYS A 59 -9.10 -11.67 5.67
CA LYS A 59 -8.14 -12.73 5.34
C LYS A 59 -7.73 -12.66 3.87
N SER A 60 -8.68 -12.48 2.95
CA SER A 60 -8.37 -12.40 1.52
C SER A 60 -7.49 -11.20 1.14
N VAL A 61 -7.69 -10.07 1.83
CA VAL A 61 -6.84 -8.88 1.67
C VAL A 61 -5.44 -9.15 2.20
N ARG A 62 -5.33 -9.66 3.43
CA ARG A 62 -4.05 -10.01 4.09
C ARG A 62 -3.22 -11.01 3.27
N GLU A 63 -3.85 -12.07 2.78
CA GLU A 63 -3.19 -13.15 2.05
C GLU A 63 -3.07 -12.87 0.55
N HIS A 64 -3.42 -11.65 0.10
CA HIS A 64 -3.46 -11.26 -1.31
C HIS A 64 -4.24 -12.24 -2.21
N SER A 65 -5.29 -12.87 -1.69
CA SER A 65 -6.18 -13.77 -2.44
C SER A 65 -7.50 -13.11 -2.85
N HIS A 66 -7.75 -11.86 -2.43
CA HIS A 66 -8.85 -11.03 -2.93
C HIS A 66 -8.75 -10.83 -4.46
N ASP A 67 -9.88 -10.73 -5.16
CA ASP A 67 -9.93 -10.66 -6.63
C ASP A 67 -9.10 -9.52 -7.23
N PHE A 68 -8.90 -8.44 -6.47
CA PHE A 68 -7.99 -7.34 -6.85
C PHE A 68 -6.54 -7.81 -7.13
N PHE A 69 -6.03 -8.79 -6.38
CA PHE A 69 -4.64 -9.26 -6.45
C PHE A 69 -4.43 -10.44 -7.39
N LYS A 70 -5.50 -11.04 -7.93
CA LYS A 70 -5.44 -12.23 -8.80
C LYS A 70 -4.94 -11.97 -10.22
N PRO A 71 -5.16 -10.80 -10.86
CA PRO A 71 -4.74 -10.60 -12.24
C PRO A 71 -3.24 -10.87 -12.44
N PRO A 72 -2.84 -11.55 -13.52
CA PRO A 72 -1.45 -11.87 -13.82
C PRO A 72 -0.76 -10.63 -14.42
N VAL A 73 -0.60 -9.59 -13.62
CA VAL A 73 -0.01 -8.31 -14.03
C VAL A 73 0.92 -7.80 -12.93
N PRO A 74 1.85 -6.86 -13.24
CA PRO A 74 2.66 -6.22 -12.22
C PRO A 74 1.82 -5.63 -11.09
N LEU A 75 2.16 -5.99 -9.84
CA LEU A 75 1.52 -5.48 -8.64
C LEU A 75 2.48 -4.52 -7.93
N TRP A 76 2.06 -3.27 -7.80
CA TRP A 76 2.81 -2.22 -7.14
C TRP A 76 2.28 -1.94 -5.74
N ARG A 77 3.21 -1.69 -4.81
CA ARG A 77 2.93 -1.28 -3.43
C ARG A 77 3.51 0.11 -3.22
N LEU A 78 2.65 1.09 -2.99
CA LEU A 78 3.02 2.48 -2.76
C LEU A 78 2.79 2.84 -1.30
N SER A 79 3.84 3.32 -0.64
CA SER A 79 3.76 3.92 0.69
C SER A 79 3.77 5.42 0.53
N VAL A 80 2.66 6.09 0.82
CA VAL A 80 2.44 7.54 0.65
C VAL A 80 1.83 8.14 1.92
N LYS A 81 1.66 9.47 1.99
CA LYS A 81 0.96 10.11 3.11
C LYS A 81 -0.48 9.63 3.17
N SER A 82 -1.04 9.50 4.38
CA SER A 82 -2.43 9.04 4.57
C SER A 82 -3.44 9.96 3.87
N THR A 83 -3.11 11.24 3.77
CA THR A 83 -3.89 12.32 3.16
C THR A 83 -3.59 12.56 1.68
N THR A 84 -2.72 11.77 1.06
CA THR A 84 -2.39 11.92 -0.37
C THR A 84 -3.67 11.81 -1.20
N PRO A 85 -4.00 12.82 -2.04
CA PRO A 85 -5.17 12.78 -2.92
C PRO A 85 -5.00 11.68 -3.98
N PRO A 86 -6.05 11.37 -4.76
CA PRO A 86 -5.94 10.41 -5.85
C PRO A 86 -4.75 10.70 -6.76
N LEU A 87 -3.95 9.66 -7.05
CA LEU A 87 -2.66 9.80 -7.76
C LEU A 87 -2.80 10.03 -9.28
N SER A 88 -4.03 10.10 -9.81
CA SER A 88 -4.33 10.32 -11.23
C SER A 88 -3.56 9.41 -12.19
N LEU A 89 -3.42 8.12 -11.83
CA LEU A 89 -2.73 7.11 -12.64
C LEU A 89 -3.72 6.44 -13.60
N SER A 90 -3.69 6.85 -14.86
CA SER A 90 -4.57 6.31 -15.90
C SER A 90 -4.37 4.80 -16.09
N GLN A 91 -5.46 4.10 -16.45
CA GLN A 91 -5.45 2.66 -16.73
C GLN A 91 -4.94 1.78 -15.58
N THR A 92 -4.94 2.26 -14.34
CA THR A 92 -4.64 1.44 -13.17
C THR A 92 -5.91 1.09 -12.41
N LYS A 93 -5.91 -0.06 -11.72
CA LYS A 93 -6.87 -0.32 -10.63
C LYS A 93 -6.15 -0.12 -9.32
N GLN A 94 -6.86 0.39 -8.32
CA GLN A 94 -6.30 0.70 -7.02
C GLN A 94 -7.09 0.07 -5.89
N LEU A 95 -6.35 -0.43 -4.89
CA LEU A 95 -6.87 -0.81 -3.58
C LEU A 95 -6.11 0.01 -2.53
N ILE A 96 -6.83 0.59 -1.58
CA ILE A 96 -6.29 1.53 -0.59
C ILE A 96 -6.42 0.93 0.81
N GLU A 97 -5.35 0.92 1.57
CA GLU A 97 -5.32 0.35 2.93
C GLU A 97 -4.61 1.29 3.91
N TRP A 98 -4.59 0.90 5.19
CA TRP A 98 -3.84 1.58 6.25
C TRP A 98 -4.20 3.07 6.35
N ASN A 99 -5.49 3.36 6.44
CA ASN A 99 -6.05 4.71 6.52
C ASN A 99 -5.61 5.63 5.37
N GLY A 100 -5.35 5.06 4.20
CA GLY A 100 -4.89 5.83 3.05
C GLY A 100 -3.38 6.05 3.04
N ALA A 101 -2.57 5.32 3.80
CA ALA A 101 -1.11 5.38 3.65
C ALA A 101 -0.54 4.33 2.66
N LEU A 102 -1.29 3.26 2.40
CA LEU A 102 -0.88 2.20 1.48
C LEU A 102 -1.77 2.18 0.24
N ARG A 103 -1.18 2.17 -0.96
CA ARG A 103 -1.90 1.95 -2.22
C ARG A 103 -1.32 0.71 -2.90
N TRP A 104 -2.18 -0.21 -3.26
CA TRP A 104 -1.86 -1.28 -4.19
C TRP A 104 -2.36 -0.90 -5.57
N LEU A 105 -1.52 -1.10 -6.60
CA LEU A 105 -1.89 -0.83 -7.99
C LEU A 105 -1.65 -2.06 -8.86
N THR A 106 -2.66 -2.38 -9.67
CA THR A 106 -2.49 -3.31 -10.80
C THR A 106 -2.52 -2.51 -12.11
N CYS A 107 -1.58 -2.78 -13.01
CA CYS A 107 -1.53 -2.14 -14.33
C CYS A 107 -1.63 -3.21 -15.44
N PRO A 108 -2.67 -3.20 -16.27
CA PRO A 108 -2.91 -4.20 -17.32
C PRO A 108 -2.07 -4.01 -18.60
N LYS A 109 -1.34 -2.89 -18.74
CA LYS A 109 -0.40 -2.63 -19.85
C LYS A 109 1.02 -2.48 -19.29
N GLU A 110 2.03 -2.42 -20.16
CA GLU A 110 3.42 -2.11 -19.76
C GLU A 110 3.40 -0.94 -18.77
N SER A 111 3.75 -1.23 -17.51
CA SER A 111 3.62 -0.26 -16.44
C SER A 111 4.57 0.90 -16.74
N PRO A 112 4.10 2.15 -16.83
CA PRO A 112 5.00 3.29 -16.94
C PRO A 112 5.67 3.47 -15.57
N VAL A 113 6.76 2.71 -15.36
CA VAL A 113 7.52 2.60 -14.10
C VAL A 113 7.83 3.97 -13.54
N ASP A 114 8.30 4.86 -14.40
CA ASP A 114 8.68 6.22 -14.04
C ASP A 114 7.46 7.02 -13.60
N THR A 115 6.32 6.91 -14.27
CA THR A 115 5.09 7.60 -13.88
C THR A 115 4.63 7.16 -12.49
N ILE A 116 4.64 5.86 -12.19
CA ILE A 116 4.24 5.33 -10.88
C ILE A 116 5.19 5.82 -9.78
N ARG A 117 6.50 5.71 -10.00
CA ARG A 117 7.52 6.15 -9.03
C ARG A 117 7.52 7.66 -8.81
N GLN A 118 7.36 8.45 -9.88
CA GLN A 118 7.24 9.90 -9.80
C GLN A 118 5.96 10.31 -9.06
N ALA A 119 4.83 9.64 -9.31
CA ALA A 119 3.59 9.92 -8.57
C ALA A 119 3.75 9.65 -7.08
N ALA A 120 4.35 8.50 -6.71
CA ALA A 120 4.65 8.19 -5.32
C ALA A 120 5.62 9.21 -4.70
N GLN A 121 6.68 9.59 -5.42
CA GLN A 121 7.66 10.58 -4.95
C GLN A 121 7.04 11.96 -4.74
N LYS A 122 6.22 12.44 -5.69
CA LYS A 122 5.47 13.70 -5.56
C LYS A 122 4.53 13.69 -4.36
N ALA A 123 3.98 12.52 -4.02
CA ALA A 123 3.20 12.31 -2.81
C ALA A 123 4.04 12.21 -1.51
N GLY A 124 5.37 12.35 -1.59
CA GLY A 124 6.29 12.22 -0.47
C GLY A 124 6.51 10.77 -0.02
N GLY A 125 6.29 9.82 -0.92
CA GLY A 125 6.34 8.39 -0.69
C GLY A 125 7.28 7.66 -1.66
N HIS A 126 7.13 6.33 -1.71
CA HIS A 126 7.87 5.48 -2.65
C HIS A 126 7.01 4.34 -3.18
N ALA A 127 7.36 3.85 -4.38
CA ALA A 127 6.72 2.71 -5.04
C ALA A 127 7.67 1.51 -5.12
N THR A 128 7.21 0.35 -4.67
CA THR A 128 7.92 -0.93 -4.81
C THR A 128 7.13 -1.86 -5.74
N LEU A 129 7.81 -2.49 -6.69
CA LEU A 129 7.22 -3.56 -7.48
C LEU A 129 7.18 -4.84 -6.64
N PHE A 130 6.02 -5.13 -6.06
CA PHE A 130 5.83 -6.21 -5.11
C PHE A 130 5.77 -7.58 -5.79
N ARG A 131 5.05 -7.68 -6.92
CA ARG A 131 4.99 -8.89 -7.74
C ARG A 131 5.37 -8.53 -9.17
N ARG A 132 6.41 -9.18 -9.68
CA ARG A 132 6.79 -9.12 -11.10
C ARG A 132 5.85 -10.02 -11.91
N HIS A 133 5.55 -9.62 -13.14
CA HIS A 133 4.91 -10.48 -14.12
C HIS A 133 5.59 -10.27 -15.47
N ASN A 134 6.52 -11.16 -15.82
CA ASN A 134 7.26 -11.17 -17.10
C ASN A 134 7.89 -9.82 -17.50
N CYS A 135 8.39 -9.05 -16.52
CA CYS A 135 8.98 -7.74 -16.75
C CYS A 135 10.35 -7.58 -16.06
N ALA A 136 11.29 -6.95 -16.76
CA ALA A 136 12.64 -6.65 -16.25
C ALA A 136 12.68 -5.32 -15.47
N ILE A 137 11.62 -5.03 -14.71
CA ILE A 137 11.49 -3.78 -13.96
C ILE A 137 12.24 -3.94 -12.63
N PRO A 138 13.11 -2.99 -12.23
CA PRO A 138 13.74 -3.00 -10.91
C PRO A 138 12.69 -3.03 -9.80
N VAL A 139 12.93 -3.78 -8.72
CA VAL A 139 11.94 -3.92 -7.63
C VAL A 139 11.79 -2.64 -6.84
N PHE A 140 12.91 -2.03 -6.47
CA PHE A 140 12.94 -0.85 -5.62
C PHE A 140 13.02 0.42 -6.45
N GLN A 141 12.35 1.47 -5.97
CA GLN A 141 12.58 2.82 -6.45
C GLN A 141 13.99 3.26 -6.07
N GLU A 142 14.67 3.93 -7.02
CA GLU A 142 16.01 4.43 -6.81
C GLU A 142 16.06 5.44 -5.65
N LEU A 143 17.11 5.32 -4.85
CA LEU A 143 17.37 6.23 -3.74
C LEU A 143 17.95 7.54 -4.29
N SER A 144 17.71 8.64 -3.57
CA SER A 144 18.48 9.85 -3.83
C SER A 144 19.97 9.60 -3.59
N PRO A 145 20.89 10.32 -4.27
CA PRO A 145 22.33 10.08 -4.13
C PRO A 145 22.82 10.12 -2.67
N ALA A 146 22.27 11.03 -1.86
CA ALA A 146 22.60 11.15 -0.45
C ALA A 146 22.20 9.89 0.35
N LEU A 147 20.98 9.39 0.15
CA LEU A 147 20.50 8.18 0.81
C LEU A 147 21.25 6.93 0.32
N ALA A 148 21.50 6.83 -0.98
CA ALA A 148 22.30 5.76 -1.56
C ALA A 148 23.68 5.65 -0.89
N GLY A 149 24.38 6.78 -0.71
CA GLY A 149 25.67 6.81 -0.02
C GLY A 149 25.59 6.37 1.45
N ILE A 150 24.52 6.71 2.17
CA ILE A 150 24.30 6.25 3.55
C ILE A 150 24.09 4.72 3.57
N HIS A 151 23.22 4.23 2.69
CA HIS A 151 22.91 2.81 2.57
C HIS A 151 24.15 1.98 2.21
N GLN A 152 24.99 2.49 1.32
CA GLN A 152 26.26 1.87 0.93
C GLN A 152 27.21 1.74 2.12
N ARG A 153 27.42 2.84 2.87
CA ARG A 153 28.28 2.81 4.07
C ARG A 153 27.74 1.86 5.13
N LEU A 154 26.42 1.82 5.31
CA LEU A 154 25.79 0.88 6.25
C LEU A 154 26.03 -0.57 5.82
N LYS A 155 25.79 -0.89 4.54
CA LYS A 155 26.03 -2.22 3.96
C LYS A 155 27.48 -2.66 4.15
N GLN A 156 28.45 -1.78 3.90
CA GLN A 156 29.88 -2.08 4.10
C GLN A 156 30.24 -2.35 5.57
N LYS A 157 29.56 -1.72 6.54
CA LYS A 157 29.82 -1.96 7.96
C LYS A 157 29.23 -3.28 8.46
N PHE A 158 28.06 -3.66 7.97
CA PHE A 158 27.34 -4.85 8.43
C PHE A 158 27.61 -6.11 7.58
N ASP A 159 28.01 -5.93 6.32
CA ASP A 159 28.31 -7.01 5.39
C ASP A 159 29.49 -6.61 4.49
N PRO A 160 30.71 -6.51 5.05
CA PRO A 160 31.90 -6.11 4.30
C PRO A 160 32.27 -7.10 3.19
N ALA A 161 31.86 -8.37 3.31
CA ALA A 161 32.10 -9.40 2.32
C ALA A 161 31.00 -9.50 1.24
N GLY A 162 29.90 -8.73 1.37
CA GLY A 162 28.81 -8.70 0.39
C GLY A 162 28.00 -9.99 0.29
N ILE A 163 28.03 -10.87 1.30
CA ILE A 163 27.42 -12.21 1.20
C ILE A 163 25.90 -12.19 1.40
N LEU A 164 25.35 -11.14 2.01
CA LEU A 164 23.93 -11.06 2.33
C LEU A 164 23.14 -10.44 1.17
N ASN A 165 22.35 -11.26 0.47
CA ASN A 165 21.46 -10.83 -0.62
C ASN A 165 22.17 -10.02 -1.75
N PRO A 166 23.23 -10.57 -2.37
CA PRO A 166 23.90 -9.92 -3.51
C PRO A 166 22.91 -9.66 -4.65
N GLY A 167 23.03 -8.51 -5.29
CA GLY A 167 22.26 -8.04 -6.44
C GLY A 167 20.79 -7.71 -6.15
N ARG A 168 20.32 -7.86 -4.90
CA ARG A 168 18.89 -7.75 -4.58
C ARG A 168 18.43 -6.33 -4.29
N LEU A 169 19.12 -5.66 -3.35
CA LEU A 169 18.77 -4.30 -2.91
C LEU A 169 19.49 -3.23 -3.72
N TYR A 170 20.77 -3.49 -4.05
CA TYR A 170 21.65 -2.60 -4.78
C TYR A 170 22.31 -3.43 -5.89
N PRO A 171 22.24 -3.01 -7.15
CA PRO A 171 22.86 -3.75 -8.26
C PRO A 171 24.39 -3.84 -8.15
N GLU A 172 25.00 -2.83 -7.53
CA GLU A 172 26.46 -2.70 -7.33
C GLU A 172 27.07 -3.61 -6.25
N PHE A 173 26.31 -4.51 -5.62
CA PHE A 173 26.77 -5.44 -4.56
C PHE A 173 26.38 -6.87 -4.82
#